data_AF-A0A3B3DDT6-F1
#
_entry.id   AF-A0A3B3DDT6-F1
#
_cell.length_a   1.000
_cell.length_b   1.000
_cell.length_c   1.000
_cell.angle_alpha   90.00
_cell.angle_beta   90.00
_cell.angle_gamma   90.00
#
_symmetry.space_group_name_H-M   'P 1'
#
loop_
_entity.id
_entity.type
_entity.pdbx_description
1 polymer ?
#
loop_
_entity_poly.entity_id
_entity_poly.type
_entity_poly.pdbx_seq_one_letter_code
_entity_poly.pdbx_strand_id
1 'polypeptide(L)'
;MHIKTTKCNRFCLVASVTNQEVFLCHEARASFESLFRSFDPEVQFQYFRSFRRVRISFSDALAAAEARLRLHKTDFRGREMRLYFAQSVHIGSPRLEPPKPDKQFLISPPASPPVGWRQSEDATPVINYDLLCAISKLGPGEKYELHTATPTTPSVVVHVCDDEHGDSSTPDDSDQDEKSRPPRPKIVQTRRPDFTPSPVQQ
;
A
#
# COMPACT_ATOMS: atom_id res chain seq x y z
N MET A 1 8.58 31.02 16.72
CA MET A 1 8.59 29.55 16.69
C MET A 1 8.29 29.03 18.09
N HIS A 2 7.15 28.36 18.29
CA HIS A 2 6.78 27.85 19.61
C HIS A 2 7.51 26.52 19.85
N ILE A 3 8.58 26.56 20.64
CA ILE A 3 9.32 25.37 21.07
C ILE A 3 8.47 24.70 22.16
N LYS A 4 7.58 23.78 21.74
CA LYS A 4 6.83 22.94 22.68
C LYS A 4 7.82 22.08 23.46
N THR A 5 7.58 21.98 24.77
CA THR A 5 8.32 21.18 25.75
C THR A 5 9.03 19.98 25.13
N THR A 6 10.35 20.04 25.05
CA THR A 6 11.17 18.99 24.45
C THR A 6 11.19 17.79 25.38
N LYS A 7 10.22 16.89 25.24
CA LYS A 7 10.31 15.56 25.85
C LYS A 7 11.59 14.90 25.32
N CYS A 8 12.43 14.42 26.23
CA CYS A 8 13.60 13.62 25.90
C CYS A 8 13.27 12.15 26.12
N ASN A 9 13.81 11.29 25.25
CA ASN A 9 13.77 9.85 25.43
C ASN A 9 14.78 9.48 26.53
N ARG A 10 14.27 9.06 27.69
CA ARG A 10 15.07 8.73 28.87
C ARG A 10 15.87 7.43 28.73
N PHE A 11 15.51 6.58 27.78
CA PHE A 11 16.18 5.30 27.51
C PHE A 11 17.26 5.42 26.44
N CYS A 12 17.48 6.61 25.88
CA CYS A 12 18.34 6.76 24.71
C CYS A 12 19.33 7.90 24.87
N LEU A 13 20.62 7.58 24.71
CA LEU A 13 21.70 8.54 24.65
C LEU A 13 22.21 8.68 23.22
N VAL A 14 22.68 9.88 22.89
CA VAL A 14 23.47 10.18 21.70
C VAL A 14 24.86 10.58 22.17
N ALA A 15 25.84 9.73 21.86
CA ALA A 15 27.25 10.01 22.06
C ALA A 15 27.80 10.78 20.87
N SER A 16 28.38 11.94 21.11
CA SER A 16 29.24 12.65 20.18
C SER A 16 30.68 12.22 20.46
N VAL A 17 31.24 11.44 19.53
CA VAL A 17 32.55 10.80 19.69
C VAL A 17 33.52 11.41 18.70
N THR A 18 34.52 12.15 19.21
CA THR A 18 35.49 12.85 18.37
C THR A 18 36.53 11.89 17.77
N ASN A 19 36.78 10.76 18.44
CA ASN A 19 37.72 9.74 17.99
C ASN A 19 37.11 8.92 16.82
N GLN A 20 37.77 8.94 15.66
CA GLN A 20 37.29 8.26 14.46
C GLN A 20 37.50 6.73 14.50
N GLU A 21 38.44 6.24 15.31
CA GLU A 21 38.72 4.81 15.43
C GLU A 21 37.50 4.02 15.88
N VAL A 22 36.63 4.61 16.69
CA VAL A 22 35.36 3.98 17.13
C VAL A 22 34.46 3.59 15.94
N PHE A 23 34.60 4.26 14.79
CA PHE A 23 33.82 3.99 13.59
C PHE A 23 34.56 3.14 12.55
N LEU A 24 35.86 2.93 12.72
CA LEU A 24 36.74 2.30 11.72
C LEU A 24 37.35 1.00 12.21
N CYS A 25 37.73 0.93 13.49
CA CYS A 25 38.45 -0.17 14.09
C CYS A 25 37.53 -0.97 15.02
N HIS A 26 37.53 -2.29 14.83
CA HIS A 26 36.71 -3.20 15.63
C HIS A 26 37.09 -3.19 17.12
N GLU A 27 38.38 -3.13 17.44
CA GLU A 27 38.85 -3.12 18.83
C GLU A 27 38.42 -1.84 19.56
N ALA A 28 38.59 -0.68 18.91
CA ALA A 28 38.17 0.60 19.48
C ALA A 28 36.65 0.64 19.72
N ARG A 29 35.89 0.07 18.78
CA ARG A 29 34.44 -0.09 18.91
C ARG A 29 34.08 -1.03 20.05
N ALA A 30 34.73 -2.19 20.17
CA ALA A 30 34.46 -3.15 21.24
C ALA A 30 34.75 -2.55 22.63
N SER A 31 35.89 -1.85 22.79
CA SER A 31 36.21 -1.14 24.03
C SER A 31 35.17 -0.05 24.35
N PHE A 32 34.69 0.68 23.33
CA PHE A 32 33.65 1.68 23.49
C PHE A 32 32.33 1.07 23.95
N GLU A 33 31.87 0.00 23.29
CA GLU A 33 30.62 -0.68 23.65
C GLU A 33 30.69 -1.29 25.06
N SER A 34 31.86 -1.81 25.46
CA SER A 34 32.10 -2.36 26.79
C SER A 34 31.82 -1.36 27.91
N LEU A 35 32.06 -0.05 27.69
CA LEU A 35 31.77 0.98 28.69
C LEU A 35 30.28 1.11 28.99
N PHE A 36 29.42 0.88 28.00
CA PHE A 36 27.98 0.99 28.19
C PHE A 36 27.37 -0.34 28.60
N ARG A 37 27.93 -1.47 28.12
CA ARG A 37 27.52 -2.82 28.53
C ARG A 37 27.72 -3.09 30.02
N SER A 38 28.61 -2.37 30.70
CA SER A 38 28.76 -2.48 32.16
C SER A 38 27.56 -1.93 32.95
N PHE A 39 26.74 -1.09 32.33
CA PHE A 39 25.51 -0.53 32.93
C PHE A 39 24.28 -1.32 32.52
N ASP A 40 24.25 -1.78 31.27
CA ASP A 40 23.13 -2.52 30.70
C ASP A 40 23.65 -3.54 29.68
N PRO A 41 23.53 -4.86 29.93
CA PRO A 41 24.03 -5.88 29.02
C PRO A 41 23.28 -5.91 27.68
N GLU A 42 22.01 -5.48 27.66
CA GLU A 42 21.13 -5.52 26.49
C GLU A 42 21.17 -4.20 25.67
N VAL A 43 22.18 -3.37 25.91
CA VAL A 43 22.34 -2.07 25.23
C VAL A 43 22.58 -2.24 23.72
N GLN A 44 21.86 -1.45 22.92
CA GLN A 44 21.98 -1.44 21.46
C GLN A 44 22.70 -0.18 20.96
N PHE A 45 23.52 -0.34 19.92
CA PHE A 45 24.32 0.75 19.34
C PHE A 45 24.00 0.95 17.86
N GLN A 46 23.75 2.20 17.46
CA GLN A 46 23.61 2.61 16.06
C GLN A 46 24.66 3.68 15.74
N TYR A 47 25.55 3.38 14.79
CA TYR A 47 26.68 4.23 14.46
C TYR A 47 26.37 5.12 13.26
N PHE A 48 26.57 6.42 13.43
CA PHE A 48 26.42 7.44 12.39
C PHE A 48 27.79 8.05 12.09
N ARG A 49 28.59 7.34 11.28
CA ARG A 49 29.98 7.69 10.96
C ARG A 49 30.14 9.12 10.45
N SER A 50 29.31 9.55 9.48
CA SER A 50 29.38 10.89 8.90
C SER A 50 29.09 12.00 9.92
N PHE A 51 28.23 11.71 10.89
CA PHE A 51 27.85 12.66 11.94
C PHE A 51 28.74 12.55 13.19
N ARG A 52 29.69 11.60 13.23
CA ARG A 52 30.51 11.28 14.40
C ARG A 52 29.68 11.06 15.67
N ARG A 53 28.52 10.42 15.49
CA ARG A 53 27.55 10.17 16.55
C ARG A 53 27.23 8.69 16.67
N VAL A 54 26.98 8.25 17.89
CA VAL A 54 26.49 6.90 18.20
C VAL A 54 25.21 7.06 19.00
N ARG A 55 24.12 6.46 18.53
CA ARG A 55 22.90 6.33 19.32
C ARG A 55 22.99 5.06 20.13
N ILE A 56 22.72 5.20 21.42
CA ILE A 56 22.83 4.15 22.42
C ILE A 56 21.44 4.00 23.02
N SER A 57 20.87 2.81 22.91
CA SER A 57 19.54 2.47 23.36
C SER A 57 19.64 1.48 24.51
N PHE A 58 19.17 1.91 25.69
CA PHE A 58 19.16 1.13 26.92
C PHE A 58 17.79 0.48 27.11
N SER A 59 17.76 -0.65 27.79
CA SER A 59 16.56 -1.31 28.30
C SER A 59 15.95 -0.53 29.47
N ASP A 60 16.79 0.11 30.29
CA ASP A 60 16.39 0.86 31.48
C ASP A 60 16.83 2.34 31.46
N ALA A 61 15.95 3.20 32.00
CA ALA A 61 16.17 4.63 32.07
C ALA A 61 17.14 5.02 33.19
N LEU A 62 17.21 4.26 34.30
CA LEU A 62 18.17 4.54 35.37
C LEU A 62 19.58 4.19 34.90
N ALA A 63 19.76 3.04 34.23
CA ALA A 63 21.03 2.68 33.60
C ALA A 63 21.52 3.75 32.61
N ALA A 64 20.63 4.29 31.76
CA ALA A 64 20.97 5.40 30.85
C ALA A 64 21.40 6.67 31.60
N ALA A 65 20.73 7.01 32.71
CA ALA A 65 21.08 8.17 33.53
C ALA A 65 22.44 8.00 34.23
N GLU A 66 22.71 6.82 34.78
CA GLU A 66 24.00 6.50 35.41
C GLU A 66 25.15 6.48 34.41
N ALA A 67 24.96 5.83 33.27
CA ALA A 67 25.94 5.81 32.18
C ALA A 67 26.28 7.23 31.74
N ARG A 68 25.26 8.10 31.59
CA ARG A 68 25.49 9.51 31.30
C ARG A 68 26.25 10.20 32.42
N LEU A 69 25.84 10.04 33.68
CA LEU A 69 26.48 10.70 34.80
C LEU A 69 27.97 10.37 34.90
N ARG A 70 28.34 9.10 34.66
CA ARG A 70 29.72 8.61 34.81
C ARG A 70 30.59 8.82 33.57
N LEU A 71 30.01 8.77 32.37
CA LEU A 71 30.77 8.79 31.11
C LEU A 71 30.68 10.13 30.34
N HIS A 72 29.84 11.06 30.76
CA HIS A 72 29.74 12.35 30.09
C HIS A 72 30.99 13.21 30.37
N LYS A 73 31.63 13.73 29.31
CA LYS A 73 32.88 14.50 29.38
C LYS A 73 34.08 13.73 29.93
N THR A 74 34.05 12.40 29.81
CA THR A 74 35.25 11.59 30.08
C THR A 74 36.10 11.45 28.82
N ASP A 75 37.39 11.25 29.02
CA ASP A 75 38.33 10.96 27.94
C ASP A 75 38.21 9.51 27.50
N PHE A 76 37.95 9.31 26.21
CA PHE A 76 38.00 8.01 25.57
C PHE A 76 39.09 8.01 24.50
N ARG A 77 40.15 7.23 24.71
CA ARG A 77 41.33 7.16 23.82
C ARG A 77 41.89 8.55 23.47
N GLY A 78 42.13 9.37 24.50
CA GLY A 78 42.73 10.71 24.38
C GLY A 78 41.82 11.80 23.80
N ARG A 79 40.51 11.55 23.66
CA ARG A 79 39.53 12.56 23.26
C ARG A 79 38.29 12.52 24.13
N GLU A 80 37.80 13.70 24.51
CA GLU A 80 36.56 13.85 25.25
C GLU A 80 35.35 13.35 24.42
N MET A 81 34.50 12.54 25.06
CA MET A 81 33.18 12.16 24.57
C MET A 81 32.07 12.96 25.25
N ARG A 82 31.05 13.35 24.50
CA ARG A 82 29.85 14.01 25.04
C ARG A 82 28.59 13.17 24.85
N LEU A 83 27.85 12.98 25.93
CA LEU A 83 26.59 12.23 25.96
C LEU A 83 25.38 13.16 26.12
N TYR A 84 24.37 13.00 25.27
CA TYR A 84 23.14 13.76 25.28
C TYR A 84 21.93 12.82 25.33
N PHE A 85 20.83 13.20 25.97
CA PHE A 85 19.59 12.41 25.86
C PHE A 85 18.98 12.68 24.48
N ALA A 86 18.53 11.63 23.81
CA ALA A 86 17.87 11.77 22.52
C ALA A 86 16.57 12.56 22.70
N GLN A 87 16.32 13.55 21.86
CA GLN A 87 15.07 14.28 21.87
C GLN A 87 13.97 13.41 21.24
N SER A 88 12.81 13.26 21.89
CA SER A 88 11.68 12.62 21.24
C SER A 88 11.06 13.63 20.28
N VAL A 89 11.21 13.39 18.98
CA VAL A 89 10.55 14.20 17.96
C VAL A 89 9.15 13.66 17.77
N HIS A 90 8.15 14.33 18.34
CA HIS A 90 6.76 14.10 17.96
C HIS A 90 6.50 14.84 16.64
N ILE A 91 6.79 14.17 15.53
CA ILE A 91 6.44 14.67 14.20
C ILE A 91 4.94 14.43 14.02
N GLY A 92 4.13 15.44 14.32
CA GLY A 92 2.69 15.36 14.16
C GLY A 92 2.04 16.70 14.45
N SER A 93 1.14 17.12 13.57
CA SER A 93 0.20 18.20 13.90
C SER A 93 -1.00 17.59 14.62
N PRO A 94 -1.55 18.21 15.67
CA PRO A 94 -2.77 17.73 16.33
C PRO A 94 -4.03 17.89 15.46
N ARG A 95 -3.90 18.24 14.18
CA ARG A 95 -5.01 18.66 13.32
C ARG A 95 -5.61 17.53 12.48
N LEU A 96 -4.92 16.40 12.35
CA LEU A 96 -5.40 15.24 11.61
C LEU A 96 -5.33 14.03 12.53
N GLU A 97 -6.49 13.48 12.87
CA GLU A 97 -6.59 12.21 13.57
C GLU A 97 -6.23 11.07 12.60
N PRO A 98 -5.56 10.00 13.08
CA PRO A 98 -5.43 8.79 12.29
C PRO A 98 -6.83 8.33 11.81
N PRO A 99 -6.98 7.93 10.53
CA PRO A 99 -8.29 7.50 10.03
C PRO A 99 -8.82 6.34 10.85
N LYS A 100 -10.15 6.29 11.04
CA LYS A 100 -10.81 5.18 11.74
C LYS A 100 -10.44 3.86 11.04
N PRO A 101 -10.07 2.80 11.78
CA PRO A 101 -9.61 1.54 11.22
C PRO A 101 -10.77 0.68 10.67
N ASP A 102 -11.67 1.28 9.89
CA ASP A 102 -12.93 0.65 9.45
C ASP A 102 -12.72 -0.27 8.22
N LYS A 103 -11.54 -0.21 7.58
CA LYS A 103 -11.24 -0.92 6.31
C LYS A 103 -9.86 -1.58 6.29
N GLN A 104 -9.42 -2.17 7.41
CA GLN A 104 -8.16 -2.93 7.47
C GLN A 104 -8.20 -4.28 6.72
N PHE A 105 -9.35 -4.67 6.16
CA PHE A 105 -9.50 -5.87 5.31
C PHE A 105 -8.82 -5.76 3.94
N LEU A 106 -8.34 -4.57 3.54
CA LEU A 106 -7.69 -4.34 2.25
C LEU A 106 -6.15 -4.32 2.34
N ILE A 107 -5.57 -4.56 3.52
CA ILE A 107 -4.12 -4.69 3.69
C ILE A 107 -3.85 -6.15 4.05
N SER A 108 -3.18 -6.87 3.16
CA SER A 108 -2.94 -8.30 3.32
C SER A 108 -1.87 -8.58 4.39
N PRO A 109 -2.06 -9.61 5.24
CA PRO A 109 -3.24 -10.48 5.35
C PRO A 109 -4.40 -9.80 6.12
N PRO A 110 -5.67 -9.99 5.70
CA PRO A 110 -6.80 -9.46 6.44
C PRO A 110 -6.84 -10.07 7.84
N ALA A 111 -7.22 -9.27 8.83
CA ALA A 111 -7.53 -9.79 10.16
C ALA A 111 -8.61 -10.87 10.04
N SER A 112 -8.49 -11.94 10.83
CA SER A 112 -9.42 -13.07 10.85
C SER A 112 -10.88 -12.59 10.89
N PRO A 113 -11.81 -13.25 10.20
CA PRO A 113 -13.23 -12.94 10.30
C PRO A 113 -13.69 -12.96 11.78
N PRO A 114 -14.62 -12.09 12.19
CA PRO A 114 -15.14 -12.08 13.55
C PRO A 114 -15.70 -13.45 13.97
N VAL A 115 -15.64 -13.74 15.27
CA VAL A 115 -16.24 -14.95 15.85
C VAL A 115 -17.73 -14.99 15.50
N GLY A 116 -18.16 -16.06 14.82
CA GLY A 116 -19.55 -16.25 14.36
C GLY A 116 -19.81 -15.85 12.90
N TRP A 117 -18.82 -15.34 12.16
CA TRP A 117 -18.95 -15.13 10.72
C TRP A 117 -19.12 -16.47 9.99
N ARG A 118 -20.18 -16.57 9.17
CA ARG A 118 -20.44 -17.70 8.28
C ARG A 118 -20.66 -17.13 6.87
N GLN A 119 -20.03 -17.76 5.88
CA GLN A 119 -20.28 -17.43 4.47
C GLN A 119 -21.76 -17.64 4.15
N SER A 120 -22.40 -16.64 3.56
CA SER A 120 -23.77 -16.77 3.05
C SER A 120 -23.81 -17.86 1.98
N GLU A 121 -24.88 -18.65 1.94
CA GLU A 121 -25.07 -19.62 0.87
C GLU A 121 -25.16 -18.89 -0.47
N ASP A 122 -24.35 -19.32 -1.44
CA ASP A 122 -24.42 -18.79 -2.79
C ASP A 122 -25.84 -19.03 -3.34
N ALA A 123 -26.40 -18.01 -4.01
CA ALA A 123 -27.70 -18.15 -4.63
C ALA A 123 -27.64 -19.28 -5.67
N THR A 124 -28.52 -20.26 -5.55
CA THR A 124 -28.66 -21.30 -6.58
C THR A 124 -29.21 -20.66 -7.85
N PRO A 125 -28.67 -20.98 -9.04
CA PRO A 125 -29.17 -20.38 -10.27
C PRO A 125 -30.63 -20.81 -10.47
N VAL A 126 -31.53 -19.83 -10.42
CA VAL A 126 -32.94 -20.05 -10.75
C VAL A 126 -33.05 -20.22 -12.26
N ILE A 127 -33.44 -21.41 -12.72
CA ILE A 127 -33.69 -21.66 -14.14
C ILE A 127 -34.99 -20.95 -14.52
N ASN A 128 -34.87 -19.88 -15.31
CA ASN A 128 -36.02 -19.15 -15.83
C ASN A 128 -36.49 -19.78 -17.16
N TYR A 129 -37.63 -20.48 -17.12
CA TYR A 129 -38.22 -21.15 -18.29
C TYR A 129 -38.66 -20.18 -19.38
N ASP A 130 -39.02 -18.94 -19.04
CA ASP A 130 -39.41 -17.92 -20.02
C ASP A 130 -38.21 -17.50 -20.88
N LEU A 131 -37.02 -17.40 -20.26
CA LEU A 131 -35.77 -17.12 -20.99
C LEU A 131 -35.40 -18.28 -21.92
N LEU A 132 -35.57 -19.52 -21.48
CA LEU A 132 -35.33 -20.70 -22.34
C LEU A 132 -36.28 -20.70 -23.55
N CYS A 133 -37.57 -20.41 -23.32
CA CYS A 133 -38.55 -20.28 -24.39
C CYS A 133 -38.21 -19.14 -25.36
N ALA A 134 -37.82 -17.97 -24.84
CA ALA A 134 -37.42 -16.83 -25.64
C ALA A 134 -36.18 -17.15 -26.51
N ILE A 135 -35.16 -17.79 -25.92
CA ILE A 135 -33.96 -18.22 -26.66
C ILE A 135 -34.31 -19.24 -27.74
N SER A 136 -35.21 -20.18 -27.47
CA SER A 136 -35.62 -21.19 -28.45
C SER A 136 -36.35 -20.63 -29.67
N LYS A 137 -36.93 -19.42 -29.55
CA LYS A 137 -37.60 -18.70 -30.64
C LYS A 137 -36.64 -17.86 -31.49
N LEU A 138 -35.39 -17.70 -31.05
CA LEU A 138 -34.42 -16.91 -31.81
C LEU A 138 -33.94 -17.73 -33.02
N GLY A 139 -34.33 -17.30 -34.22
CA GLY A 139 -33.86 -17.86 -35.47
C GLY A 139 -32.51 -17.25 -35.92
N PRO A 140 -31.61 -18.02 -36.55
CA PRO A 140 -30.43 -17.48 -37.22
C PRO A 140 -30.83 -16.42 -38.26
N GLY A 141 -30.12 -15.28 -38.27
CA GLY A 141 -30.40 -14.17 -39.18
C GLY A 141 -31.55 -13.24 -38.79
N GLU A 142 -32.35 -13.58 -37.76
CA GLU A 142 -33.43 -12.72 -37.28
C GLU A 142 -32.94 -11.69 -36.24
N LYS A 143 -33.51 -10.48 -36.31
CA LYS A 143 -33.27 -9.42 -35.32
C LYS A 143 -34.39 -9.44 -34.29
N TYR A 144 -34.04 -9.72 -33.04
CA TYR A 144 -35.01 -9.72 -31.95
C TYR A 144 -34.84 -8.48 -31.08
N GLU A 145 -35.80 -7.57 -31.14
CA GLU A 145 -35.83 -6.38 -30.28
C GLU A 145 -36.29 -6.76 -28.87
N LEU A 146 -35.37 -6.75 -27.91
CA LEU A 146 -35.64 -7.03 -26.50
C LEU A 146 -36.33 -5.84 -25.83
N HIS A 147 -35.87 -4.63 -26.14
CA HIS A 147 -36.40 -3.40 -25.59
C HIS A 147 -36.47 -2.32 -26.66
N THR A 148 -37.65 -1.75 -26.83
CA THR A 148 -37.88 -0.58 -27.68
C THR A 148 -37.22 0.65 -27.10
N ALA A 149 -36.68 1.52 -27.96
CA ALA A 149 -36.11 2.79 -27.53
C ALA A 149 -37.17 3.65 -26.82
N THR A 150 -36.78 4.25 -25.70
CA THR A 150 -37.54 5.32 -25.05
C THR A 150 -36.77 6.64 -25.19
N PRO A 151 -37.36 7.82 -24.91
CA PRO A 151 -36.66 9.10 -25.01
C PRO A 151 -35.38 9.17 -24.16
N THR A 152 -35.28 8.35 -23.12
CA THR A 152 -34.15 8.32 -22.18
C THR A 152 -33.29 7.06 -22.28
N THR A 153 -33.71 6.02 -23.02
CA THR A 153 -32.96 4.75 -23.13
C THR A 153 -32.90 4.23 -24.57
N PRO A 154 -31.71 3.81 -25.06
CA PRO A 154 -31.59 3.24 -26.40
C PRO A 154 -32.30 1.87 -26.50
N SER A 155 -32.68 1.49 -27.72
CA SER A 155 -33.22 0.16 -28.00
C SER A 155 -32.16 -0.92 -27.84
N VAL A 156 -32.56 -2.10 -27.38
CA VAL A 156 -31.70 -3.29 -27.27
C VAL A 156 -32.18 -4.34 -28.26
N VAL A 157 -31.32 -4.72 -29.21
CA VAL A 157 -31.63 -5.69 -30.27
C VAL A 157 -30.58 -6.80 -30.28
N VAL A 158 -31.03 -8.04 -30.27
CA VAL A 158 -30.19 -9.24 -30.41
C VAL A 158 -30.12 -9.61 -31.89
N HIS A 159 -28.91 -9.80 -32.39
CA HIS A 159 -28.67 -10.37 -33.73
C HIS A 159 -28.10 -11.77 -33.54
N VAL A 160 -28.78 -12.78 -34.05
CA VAL A 160 -28.26 -14.16 -34.07
C VAL A 160 -27.41 -14.31 -35.32
N CYS A 161 -26.13 -14.60 -35.15
CA CYS A 161 -25.25 -14.89 -36.29
C CYS A 161 -25.57 -16.27 -36.85
N ASP A 162 -25.52 -16.41 -38.17
CA ASP A 162 -25.54 -17.72 -38.81
C ASP A 162 -24.18 -18.39 -38.58
N ASP A 163 -24.18 -19.54 -37.92
CA ASP A 163 -22.99 -20.40 -37.83
C ASP A 163 -22.79 -21.13 -39.17
N GLU A 164 -22.37 -20.40 -40.22
CA GLU A 164 -21.73 -21.05 -41.37
C GLU A 164 -20.40 -21.64 -40.88
N HIS A 165 -20.42 -22.92 -40.53
CA HIS A 165 -19.26 -23.67 -40.08
C HIS A 165 -18.07 -23.55 -41.03
N GLY A 166 -16.91 -23.17 -40.47
CA GLY A 166 -15.61 -23.54 -41.03
C GLY A 166 -14.47 -22.56 -40.77
N ASP A 167 -14.09 -22.33 -39.52
CA ASP A 167 -12.70 -21.94 -39.23
C ASP A 167 -12.23 -22.72 -38.00
N SER A 168 -11.97 -24.01 -38.24
CA SER A 168 -11.04 -24.77 -37.41
C SER A 168 -9.77 -23.95 -37.29
N SER A 169 -9.46 -23.54 -36.07
CA SER A 169 -8.24 -22.80 -35.76
C SER A 169 -7.02 -23.68 -36.02
N THR A 170 -6.51 -23.67 -37.24
CA THR A 170 -5.14 -24.08 -37.56
C THR A 170 -4.54 -22.95 -38.41
N PRO A 171 -3.47 -22.28 -37.93
CA PRO A 171 -2.78 -21.30 -38.76
C PRO A 171 -1.90 -22.10 -39.73
N ASP A 172 -2.34 -22.25 -40.97
CA ASP A 172 -1.44 -22.69 -42.04
C ASP A 172 -1.24 -21.54 -43.03
N ASP A 173 0.04 -21.35 -43.31
CA ASP A 173 0.65 -20.25 -44.03
C ASP A 173 0.54 -20.53 -45.53
N SER A 174 -0.37 -19.86 -46.25
CA SER A 174 -0.42 -19.90 -47.71
C SER A 174 -1.22 -18.73 -48.29
N ASP A 175 -0.52 -17.94 -49.10
CA ASP A 175 -1.03 -16.78 -49.86
C ASP A 175 -2.07 -17.14 -50.93
N GLN A 176 -2.93 -16.15 -51.22
CA GLN A 176 -3.88 -16.00 -52.36
C GLN A 176 -5.24 -16.72 -52.26
N ASP A 177 -6.33 -15.98 -52.00
CA ASP A 177 -7.27 -15.54 -53.06
C ASP A 177 -8.38 -14.60 -52.52
N GLU A 178 -8.83 -13.71 -53.39
CA GLU A 178 -9.81 -12.63 -53.13
C GLU A 178 -11.23 -13.18 -52.95
N LYS A 179 -11.79 -13.10 -51.73
CA LYS A 179 -13.25 -13.03 -51.53
C LYS A 179 -13.57 -12.17 -50.32
N SER A 180 -14.32 -11.10 -50.58
CA SER A 180 -14.66 -10.01 -49.68
C SER A 180 -15.26 -10.50 -48.35
N ARG A 181 -14.44 -10.64 -47.30
CA ARG A 181 -14.93 -10.78 -45.92
C ARG A 181 -15.74 -9.51 -45.58
N PRO A 182 -16.96 -9.61 -45.04
CA PRO A 182 -17.74 -8.42 -44.68
C PRO A 182 -16.91 -7.59 -43.69
N PRO A 183 -16.81 -6.26 -43.88
CA PRO A 183 -15.97 -5.43 -43.05
C PRO A 183 -16.47 -5.52 -41.60
N ARG A 184 -15.59 -5.96 -40.69
CA ARG A 184 -15.88 -6.02 -39.26
C ARG A 184 -16.44 -4.64 -38.83
N PRO A 185 -17.58 -4.59 -38.12
CA PRO A 185 -18.15 -3.32 -37.70
C PRO A 185 -17.14 -2.56 -36.85
N LYS A 186 -16.74 -1.37 -37.32
CA LYS A 186 -15.82 -0.51 -36.57
C LYS A 186 -16.55 0.00 -35.34
N ILE A 187 -16.11 -0.45 -34.17
CA ILE A 187 -16.59 0.07 -32.89
C ILE A 187 -16.10 1.52 -32.77
N VAL A 188 -17.01 2.47 -32.97
CA VAL A 188 -16.74 3.89 -32.74
C VAL A 188 -16.71 4.10 -31.22
N GLN A 189 -15.56 4.53 -30.70
CA GLN A 189 -15.43 4.89 -29.30
C GLN A 189 -16.37 6.06 -29.00
N THR A 190 -17.44 5.80 -28.25
CA THR A 190 -18.39 6.84 -27.88
C THR A 190 -17.77 7.74 -26.81
N ARG A 191 -17.74 9.04 -27.07
CA ARG A 191 -17.39 10.04 -26.06
C ARG A 191 -18.62 10.27 -25.18
N ARG A 192 -18.39 10.56 -23.89
CA ARG A 192 -19.44 11.00 -22.97
C ARG A 192 -20.16 12.23 -23.55
N PRO A 193 -21.51 12.27 -23.54
CA PRO A 193 -22.27 13.46 -23.95
C PRO A 193 -21.92 14.68 -23.11
N ASP A 194 -21.96 15.87 -23.71
CA ASP A 194 -21.67 17.13 -23.02
C ASP A 194 -22.69 17.38 -21.90
N PHE A 195 -22.17 17.59 -20.69
CA PHE A 195 -22.99 17.86 -19.51
C PHE A 195 -23.40 19.34 -19.51
N THR A 196 -24.68 19.63 -19.74
CA THR A 196 -25.25 20.96 -19.50
C THR A 196 -25.80 21.00 -18.07
N PRO A 197 -25.21 21.81 -17.16
CA PRO A 197 -25.76 21.97 -15.82
C PRO A 197 -27.08 22.75 -15.89
N SER A 198 -28.13 22.22 -15.28
CA SER A 198 -29.43 22.89 -15.15
C SER A 198 -29.29 24.20 -14.37
N PRO A 199 -29.98 25.28 -14.78
CA PRO A 199 -29.98 26.53 -14.03
C PRO A 199 -30.66 26.33 -12.67
N VAL A 200 -29.95 26.76 -11.62
CA VAL A 200 -30.43 26.79 -10.24
C VAL A 200 -31.57 27.80 -10.15
N GLN A 201 -32.80 27.35 -9.88
CA GLN A 201 -33.90 28.23 -9.50
C GLN A 201 -33.73 28.63 -8.03
N GLN A 202 -33.73 29.95 -7.79
CA GLN A 202 -33.91 30.57 -6.47
C GLN A 202 -35.35 30.43 -6.00
#